data_AF-A0A9W6T969-F1
#
_entry.id   AF-A0A9W6T969-F1
#
_cell.length_a   1.000
_cell.length_b   1.000
_cell.length_c   1.000
_cell.angle_alpha   90.00
_cell.angle_beta   90.00
_cell.angle_gamma   90.00
#
_symmetry.space_group_name_H-M   'P 1'
#
loop_
_entity.id
_entity.type
_entity.pdbx_description
1 polymer ?
#
loop_
_entity_poly.entity_id
_entity_poly.type
_entity_poly.pdbx_seq_one_letter_code
_entity_poly.pdbx_strand_id
1 'polypeptide(L)'
;MVNILLLVLLMVLYTRNWLGQRSDTVIESGNGSITTLKSIDDDLILWTNDSGISIFSITNRNKVLHIPLPSDFPRAEMYWPKIYTNHFNKIIIGWVNHIWFLSLRIEGFNESIIEDSTHGFDRNSSKGRQNNGDTNSVDDTVSEYSYTDSIIKSPSKAMSSILNNASSNFRANMTNVKNIVIENHFILEDTLISGISELDKDNVMVLNFIPPRKDKVTNKRIFERPELKIIDKHTFEEVAIDEYQQMIPLLLNN
;
A
#
# COMPACT_ATOMS: atom_id res chain seq x y z
N MET A 1 16.41 24.48 -22.44
CA MET A 1 15.76 23.95 -21.21
C MET A 1 14.54 23.14 -21.62
N VAL A 2 14.21 22.11 -20.84
CA VAL A 2 12.99 21.27 -20.86
C VAL A 2 12.12 21.35 -22.12
N ASN A 3 12.37 20.44 -23.05
CA ASN A 3 11.41 20.01 -24.05
C ASN A 3 11.17 18.50 -23.82
N ILE A 4 10.19 18.15 -22.97
CA ILE A 4 9.61 16.81 -22.87
C ILE A 4 8.11 17.02 -22.67
N LEU A 5 7.36 16.97 -23.78
CA LEU A 5 5.91 16.77 -23.79
C LEU A 5 5.65 15.31 -24.18
N LEU A 6 6.10 14.38 -23.32
CA LEU A 6 5.81 12.95 -23.51
C LEU A 6 4.37 12.70 -23.06
N LEU A 7 3.45 12.80 -24.03
CA LEU A 7 2.07 12.34 -23.89
C LEU A 7 2.07 10.80 -23.84
N VAL A 8 2.37 10.24 -22.67
CA VAL A 8 2.42 8.79 -22.46
C VAL A 8 0.99 8.27 -22.38
N LEU A 9 0.44 7.86 -23.53
CA LEU A 9 -0.90 7.26 -23.68
C LEU A 9 -0.91 5.74 -23.42
N LEU A 10 0.25 5.15 -23.11
CA LEU A 10 0.47 3.71 -22.97
C LEU A 10 1.53 3.46 -21.88
N MET A 11 1.18 2.69 -20.85
CA MET A 11 2.13 2.25 -19.84
C MET A 11 2.33 0.73 -19.89
N VAL A 12 3.60 0.33 -19.98
CA VAL A 12 4.03 -1.07 -20.05
C VAL A 12 4.93 -1.39 -18.87
N LEU A 13 4.51 -2.32 -18.02
CA LEU A 13 5.35 -2.90 -16.98
C LEU A 13 6.30 -3.93 -17.62
N TYR A 14 7.59 -3.65 -17.55
CA TYR A 14 8.64 -4.54 -18.03
C TYR A 14 9.11 -5.48 -16.92
N THR A 15 9.06 -6.79 -17.15
CA THR A 15 9.59 -7.78 -16.20
C THR A 15 10.50 -8.79 -16.88
N ARG A 16 11.49 -9.31 -16.15
CA ARG A 16 12.30 -10.46 -16.55
C ARG A 16 12.08 -11.61 -15.57
N ASN A 17 11.99 -12.83 -16.07
CA ASN A 17 12.11 -14.01 -15.21
C ASN A 17 13.60 -14.35 -14.97
N TRP A 18 13.86 -15.31 -14.07
CA TRP A 18 15.23 -15.73 -13.74
C TRP A 18 15.99 -16.38 -14.91
N LEU A 19 15.28 -16.86 -15.94
CA LEU A 19 15.84 -17.32 -17.22
C LEU A 19 16.20 -16.18 -18.18
N GLY A 20 16.04 -14.91 -17.76
CA GLY A 20 16.32 -13.73 -18.57
C GLY A 20 15.28 -13.44 -19.67
N GLN A 21 14.23 -14.25 -19.78
CA GLN A 21 13.14 -14.03 -20.73
C GLN A 21 12.34 -12.79 -20.33
N ARG A 22 11.89 -12.03 -21.32
CA ARG A 22 11.15 -10.78 -21.14
C ARG A 22 9.65 -11.05 -21.10
N SER A 23 8.94 -10.36 -20.22
CA SER A 23 7.49 -10.36 -20.13
C SER A 23 7.03 -8.91 -19.96
N ASP A 24 6.49 -8.38 -21.05
CA ASP A 24 6.02 -7.00 -21.17
C ASP A 24 4.50 -7.01 -20.94
N THR A 25 4.01 -6.27 -19.95
CA THR A 25 2.58 -6.24 -19.57
C THR A 25 2.03 -4.83 -19.75
N VAL A 26 1.06 -4.64 -20.64
CA VAL A 26 0.33 -3.35 -20.73
C VAL A 26 -0.53 -3.20 -19.48
N ILE A 27 -0.31 -2.13 -18.71
CA ILE A 27 -1.03 -1.86 -17.45
C ILE A 27 -1.95 -0.63 -17.52
N GLU A 28 -1.78 0.22 -18.54
CA GLU A 28 -2.71 1.30 -18.87
C GLU A 28 -2.60 1.62 -20.38
N SER A 29 -3.72 1.90 -21.05
CA SER A 29 -3.72 2.41 -22.43
C SER A 29 -4.99 3.21 -22.75
N GLY A 30 -4.86 4.20 -23.64
CA GLY A 30 -5.99 4.88 -24.29
C GLY A 30 -6.75 5.93 -23.47
N ASN A 31 -6.68 5.88 -22.14
CA ASN A 31 -7.35 6.81 -21.23
C ASN A 31 -6.60 8.15 -21.07
N GLY A 32 -6.26 8.78 -22.19
CA GLY A 32 -5.56 10.06 -22.21
C GLY A 32 -4.11 9.99 -21.71
N SER A 33 -3.57 11.13 -21.26
CA SER A 33 -2.14 11.31 -21.01
C SER A 33 -1.78 11.11 -19.56
N ILE A 34 -0.75 10.30 -19.29
CA ILE A 34 -0.26 10.11 -17.91
C ILE A 34 0.40 11.42 -17.41
N THR A 35 -0.32 12.15 -16.55
CA THR A 35 0.11 13.43 -15.95
C THR A 35 1.08 13.23 -14.79
N THR A 36 1.03 12.12 -14.07
CA THR A 36 1.96 11.80 -12.98
C THR A 36 2.14 10.30 -12.85
N LEU A 37 3.35 9.88 -12.49
CA LEU A 37 3.73 8.50 -12.21
C LEU A 37 4.61 8.49 -10.94
N LYS A 38 4.30 7.64 -9.96
CA LYS A 38 5.03 7.58 -8.67
C LYS A 38 5.03 6.15 -8.12
N SER A 39 6.20 5.65 -7.73
CA SER A 39 6.32 4.41 -6.94
C SER A 39 6.08 4.70 -5.45
N ILE A 40 5.43 3.76 -4.76
CA ILE A 40 5.09 3.85 -3.34
C ILE A 40 5.37 2.48 -2.70
N ASP A 41 6.20 2.49 -1.64
CA ASP A 41 6.55 1.29 -0.86
C ASP A 41 6.98 0.08 -1.73
N ASP A 42 7.83 0.38 -2.73
CA ASP A 42 8.46 -0.45 -3.78
C ASP A 42 7.58 -1.43 -4.61
N ASP A 43 6.33 -1.63 -4.24
CA ASP A 43 5.37 -2.51 -4.92
C ASP A 43 4.28 -1.74 -5.68
N LEU A 44 3.88 -0.56 -5.20
CA LEU A 44 2.73 0.14 -5.77
C LEU A 44 3.17 1.19 -6.79
N ILE A 45 2.56 1.14 -7.97
CA ILE A 45 2.65 2.18 -9.00
C ILE A 45 1.37 3.00 -8.94
N LEU A 46 1.46 4.27 -8.57
CA LEU A 46 0.39 5.25 -8.68
C LEU A 46 0.59 6.06 -9.97
N TRP A 47 -0.49 6.24 -10.74
CA TRP A 47 -0.52 7.20 -11.85
C TRP A 47 -1.83 7.99 -11.90
N THR A 48 -1.79 9.07 -12.67
CA THR A 48 -2.95 9.91 -12.98
C THR A 48 -3.02 10.16 -14.48
N ASN A 49 -4.23 10.18 -15.04
CA ASN A 49 -4.53 10.46 -16.44
C ASN A 49 -5.99 10.93 -16.59
N ASP A 50 -6.45 11.15 -17.82
CA ASP A 50 -7.78 11.68 -18.15
C ASP A 50 -8.96 10.78 -17.68
N SER A 51 -8.73 9.54 -17.23
CA SER A 51 -9.76 8.74 -16.54
C SER A 51 -9.75 8.90 -15.01
N GLY A 52 -8.63 9.31 -14.40
CA GLY A 52 -8.53 9.65 -12.99
C GLY A 52 -7.26 9.15 -12.31
N ILE A 53 -7.40 8.72 -11.06
CA ILE A 53 -6.30 8.20 -10.23
C ILE A 53 -6.31 6.67 -10.33
N SER A 54 -5.16 6.05 -10.55
CA SER A 54 -5.02 4.59 -10.60
C SER A 54 -3.83 4.13 -9.76
N ILE A 55 -3.95 2.99 -9.09
CA ILE A 55 -2.85 2.35 -8.36
C ILE A 55 -2.81 0.85 -8.67
N PHE A 56 -1.61 0.31 -8.93
CA PHE A 56 -1.35 -1.07 -9.34
C PHE A 56 -0.26 -1.70 -8.47
N SER A 57 -0.43 -2.96 -8.07
CA SER A 57 0.59 -3.72 -7.33
C SER A 57 1.43 -4.53 -8.31
N ILE A 58 2.75 -4.33 -8.29
CA ILE A 58 3.73 -5.04 -9.13
C ILE A 58 3.74 -6.54 -8.79
N THR A 59 3.67 -6.88 -7.51
CA THR A 59 3.65 -8.26 -6.99
C THR A 59 2.39 -8.99 -7.40
N ASN A 60 1.22 -8.38 -7.18
CA ASN A 60 -0.07 -8.99 -7.49
C ASN A 60 -0.49 -8.83 -8.97
N ARG A 61 0.24 -8.02 -9.74
CA ARG A 61 0.03 -7.70 -11.16
C ARG A 61 -1.39 -7.22 -11.51
N ASN A 62 -2.06 -6.55 -10.59
CA ASN A 62 -3.42 -6.03 -10.74
C ASN A 62 -3.52 -4.54 -10.40
N LYS A 63 -4.52 -3.87 -11.00
CA LYS A 63 -4.94 -2.52 -10.55
C LYS A 63 -5.71 -2.72 -9.24
N VAL A 64 -5.14 -2.20 -8.14
CA VAL A 64 -5.68 -2.32 -6.77
C VAL A 64 -6.77 -1.29 -6.53
N LEU A 65 -6.61 -0.08 -7.08
CA LEU A 65 -7.56 1.02 -6.95
C LEU A 65 -7.68 1.80 -8.26
N HIS A 66 -8.89 2.23 -8.57
CA HIS A 66 -9.15 3.28 -9.56
C HIS A 66 -10.21 4.23 -9.01
N ILE A 67 -9.89 5.52 -8.96
CA ILE A 67 -10.81 6.59 -8.62
C ILE A 67 -11.08 7.36 -9.91
N PRO A 68 -12.29 7.30 -10.49
CA PRO A 68 -12.62 8.08 -11.67
C PRO A 68 -12.67 9.58 -11.35
N LEU A 69 -12.47 10.42 -12.36
CA LEU A 69 -12.67 11.86 -12.20
C LEU A 69 -14.15 12.21 -11.95
N PRO A 70 -14.44 13.21 -11.09
CA PRO A 70 -15.77 13.82 -10.99
C PRO A 70 -16.29 14.33 -12.34
N SER A 71 -17.61 14.35 -12.54
CA SER A 71 -18.23 14.75 -13.81
C SER A 71 -18.10 16.24 -14.14
N ASP A 72 -17.82 17.06 -13.14
CA ASP A 72 -17.57 18.50 -13.16
C ASP A 72 -16.07 18.85 -13.23
N PHE A 73 -15.19 17.85 -13.14
CA PHE A 73 -13.75 18.04 -13.16
C PHE A 73 -13.31 18.68 -14.49
N PRO A 74 -12.50 19.75 -14.47
CA PRO A 74 -12.01 20.39 -15.70
C PRO A 74 -10.98 19.50 -16.40
N ARG A 75 -10.55 19.90 -17.60
CA ARG A 75 -9.49 19.27 -18.40
C ARG A 75 -8.30 18.80 -17.54
N ALA A 76 -8.25 17.50 -17.26
CA ALA A 76 -7.28 16.88 -16.37
C ALA A 76 -5.84 17.07 -16.88
N GLU A 77 -5.67 17.05 -18.21
CA GLU A 77 -4.41 17.25 -18.91
C GLU A 77 -3.82 18.67 -18.73
N MET A 78 -4.63 19.63 -18.26
CA MET A 78 -4.22 21.02 -18.03
C MET A 78 -3.64 21.26 -16.62
N TYR A 79 -3.86 20.34 -15.67
CA TYR A 79 -3.48 20.50 -14.27
C TYR A 79 -2.65 19.32 -13.79
N TRP A 80 -1.44 19.55 -13.29
CA TRP A 80 -0.66 18.48 -12.66
C TRP A 80 -1.12 18.24 -11.22
N PRO A 81 -1.47 17.00 -10.81
CA PRO A 81 -1.73 16.69 -9.41
C PRO A 81 -0.49 16.89 -8.53
N LYS A 82 -0.72 17.09 -7.24
CA LYS A 82 0.29 17.26 -6.19
C LYS A 82 0.17 16.07 -5.25
N ILE A 83 1.22 15.26 -5.14
CA ILE A 83 1.15 13.95 -4.45
C ILE A 83 2.16 13.89 -3.30
N TYR A 84 1.66 14.17 -2.10
CA TYR A 84 2.39 13.93 -0.87
C TYR A 84 2.26 12.45 -0.45
N THR A 85 3.32 11.91 0.15
CA THR A 85 3.36 10.55 0.74
C THR A 85 4.26 10.58 1.96
N ASN A 86 3.81 10.05 3.09
CA ASN A 86 4.65 9.89 4.28
C ASN A 86 5.21 8.45 4.38
N HIS A 87 5.97 8.18 5.44
CA HIS A 87 6.43 6.83 5.80
C HIS A 87 5.32 5.96 6.43
N PHE A 88 4.24 6.57 6.93
CA PHE A 88 3.14 5.92 7.61
C PHE A 88 2.01 5.51 6.66
N ASN A 89 2.35 5.04 5.46
CA ASN A 89 1.42 4.53 4.46
C ASN A 89 0.30 5.48 3.98
N LYS A 90 0.36 6.79 4.29
CA LYS A 90 -0.61 7.78 3.80
C LYS A 90 -0.18 8.38 2.47
N ILE A 91 -1.14 8.57 1.59
CA ILE A 91 -1.03 9.25 0.30
C ILE A 91 -2.04 10.41 0.31
N ILE A 92 -1.57 11.64 0.06
CA ILE A 92 -2.45 12.80 -0.08
C ILE A 92 -2.29 13.34 -1.50
N ILE A 93 -3.40 13.40 -2.24
CA ILE A 93 -3.43 13.80 -3.65
C ILE A 93 -4.29 15.05 -3.76
N GLY A 94 -3.69 16.18 -4.12
CA GLY A 94 -4.42 17.40 -4.49
C GLY A 94 -4.43 17.59 -6.00
N TRP A 95 -5.60 17.70 -6.63
CA TRP A 95 -5.72 17.89 -8.09
C TRP A 95 -6.86 18.84 -8.42
N VAL A 96 -6.57 19.88 -9.21
CA VAL A 96 -7.48 21.01 -9.44
C VAL A 96 -7.81 21.65 -8.09
N ASN A 97 -8.99 21.41 -7.53
CA ASN A 97 -9.45 21.83 -6.21
C ASN A 97 -9.88 20.65 -5.31
N HIS A 98 -9.77 19.41 -5.79
CA HIS A 98 -10.11 18.20 -5.03
C HIS A 98 -8.90 17.68 -4.26
N ILE A 99 -9.13 17.17 -3.04
CA ILE A 99 -8.11 16.50 -2.23
C ILE A 99 -8.61 15.12 -1.80
N TRP A 100 -7.83 14.08 -2.10
CA TRP A 100 -8.06 12.71 -1.65
C TRP A 100 -7.01 12.31 -0.62
N PHE A 101 -7.47 11.68 0.47
CA PHE A 101 -6.64 10.98 1.45
C PHE A 101 -6.80 9.48 1.25
N LEU A 102 -5.70 8.77 1.01
CA LEU A 102 -5.66 7.32 0.87
C LEU A 102 -4.71 6.72 1.91
N SER A 103 -5.10 5.62 2.54
CA SER A 103 -4.22 4.84 3.42
C SER A 103 -4.00 3.44 2.88
N LEU A 104 -2.73 3.07 2.77
CA LEU A 104 -2.27 1.73 2.45
C LEU A 104 -2.33 0.84 3.71
N ARG A 105 -3.14 -0.21 3.66
CA ARG A 105 -3.29 -1.23 4.71
C ARG A 105 -2.74 -2.56 4.23
N ILE A 106 -2.11 -3.32 5.13
CA ILE A 106 -1.60 -4.66 4.82
C ILE A 106 -2.58 -5.67 5.43
N GLU A 107 -3.29 -6.40 4.58
CA GLU A 107 -4.12 -7.52 5.05
C GLU A 107 -3.20 -8.66 5.49
N GLY A 108 -3.18 -8.94 6.80
CA GLY A 108 -2.35 -9.99 7.41
C GLY A 108 -1.89 -9.70 8.84
N PHE A 109 -1.82 -8.44 9.26
CA PHE A 109 -1.53 -8.08 10.66
C PHE A 109 -2.82 -7.97 11.48
N ASN A 110 -3.14 -9.03 12.23
CA ASN A 110 -4.12 -8.96 13.31
C ASN A 110 -3.44 -8.33 14.53
N GLU A 111 -3.85 -7.12 14.91
CA GLU A 111 -3.32 -6.37 16.06
C GLU A 111 -3.89 -6.91 17.39
N SER A 112 -3.57 -8.18 17.72
CA SER A 112 -4.27 -8.90 18.78
C SER A 112 -3.47 -10.01 19.47
N ILE A 113 -2.21 -9.78 19.90
CA ILE A 113 -1.61 -10.32 21.15
C ILE A 113 -0.46 -9.39 21.65
N ILE A 114 -0.77 -8.27 22.33
CA ILE A 114 0.14 -7.65 23.32
C ILE A 114 -0.67 -7.08 24.51
N GLU A 115 -1.60 -7.87 25.07
CA GLU A 115 -2.33 -7.45 26.27
C GLU A 115 -2.80 -8.63 27.17
N ASP A 116 -1.95 -9.65 27.38
CA ASP A 116 -1.92 -10.39 28.66
C ASP A 116 -0.66 -11.30 28.79
N SER A 117 0.38 -10.84 29.48
CA SER A 117 1.52 -11.70 29.87
C SER A 117 2.39 -11.18 31.03
N THR A 118 1.90 -10.22 31.82
CA THR A 118 2.67 -9.54 32.89
C THR A 118 2.07 -9.69 34.29
N HIS A 119 1.21 -10.69 34.50
CA HIS A 119 0.88 -11.23 35.82
C HIS A 119 0.98 -12.77 35.81
N GLY A 120 1.40 -13.37 36.94
CA GLY A 120 1.50 -14.83 37.07
C GLY A 120 2.91 -15.41 37.26
N PHE A 121 3.76 -14.75 38.05
CA PHE A 121 4.93 -15.42 38.62
C PHE A 121 4.45 -16.43 39.69
N ASP A 122 4.55 -17.74 39.45
CA ASP A 122 4.48 -18.70 40.55
C ASP A 122 5.28 -19.98 40.30
N ARG A 123 5.60 -20.69 41.39
CA ARG A 123 6.55 -21.82 41.42
C ARG A 123 5.86 -23.11 41.88
N ASN A 124 6.11 -24.22 41.19
CA ASN A 124 6.41 -25.57 41.74
C ASN A 124 6.66 -26.53 40.56
N SER A 125 7.64 -27.44 40.53
CA SER A 125 8.27 -28.34 41.52
C SER A 125 7.67 -29.76 41.54
N SER A 126 8.54 -30.74 41.77
CA SER A 126 8.28 -32.17 42.07
C SER A 126 8.15 -33.19 40.93
N LYS A 127 8.73 -34.36 41.20
CA LYS A 127 8.81 -35.57 40.35
C LYS A 127 7.53 -36.42 40.48
N GLY A 128 7.20 -37.22 39.47
CA GLY A 128 6.22 -38.31 39.53
C GLY A 128 6.65 -39.51 38.65
N ARG A 129 6.32 -40.76 39.06
CA ARG A 129 6.76 -42.00 38.39
C ARG A 129 5.85 -43.20 38.72
N GLN A 130 5.08 -43.68 37.74
CA GLN A 130 4.49 -45.02 37.59
C GLN A 130 3.92 -45.10 36.14
N ASN A 131 4.01 -46.19 35.35
CA ASN A 131 3.84 -47.64 35.53
C ASN A 131 2.37 -48.12 35.53
N ASN A 132 2.02 -48.87 34.48
CA ASN A 132 1.05 -49.98 34.27
C ASN A 132 1.20 -50.36 32.77
N GLY A 133 1.01 -51.57 32.23
CA GLY A 133 0.32 -52.79 32.70
C GLY A 133 -1.16 -52.80 32.27
N ASP A 134 -1.82 -53.84 31.75
CA ASP A 134 -1.51 -55.24 31.37
C ASP A 134 -2.77 -55.82 30.62
N THR A 135 -2.83 -56.92 29.83
CA THR A 135 -1.89 -57.91 29.24
C THR A 135 -2.58 -58.74 28.11
N ASN A 136 -1.80 -59.49 27.30
CA ASN A 136 -2.09 -60.83 26.70
C ASN A 136 -3.00 -61.05 25.45
N SER A 137 -2.92 -62.30 24.96
CA SER A 137 -3.57 -63.01 23.82
C SER A 137 -3.06 -62.67 22.40
N VAL A 138 -2.48 -63.55 21.53
CA VAL A 138 -2.26 -65.03 21.38
C VAL A 138 -3.06 -65.67 20.21
N ASP A 139 -2.45 -66.70 19.59
CA ASP A 139 -2.87 -67.58 18.49
C ASP A 139 -2.90 -67.05 17.03
N ASP A 140 -2.59 -67.85 15.99
CA ASP A 140 -1.62 -68.98 15.87
C ASP A 140 -1.36 -69.33 14.36
N THR A 141 -0.54 -70.36 14.08
CA THR A 141 -0.45 -71.21 12.87
C THR A 141 0.26 -70.68 11.60
N VAL A 142 1.57 -71.00 11.53
CA VAL A 142 2.22 -71.86 10.51
C VAL A 142 1.67 -71.89 9.06
N SER A 143 2.52 -71.51 8.10
CA SER A 143 2.80 -72.37 6.91
C SER A 143 4.17 -72.04 6.29
N GLU A 144 4.90 -73.05 5.85
CA GLU A 144 6.27 -72.97 5.30
C GLU A 144 6.27 -73.37 3.82
N TYR A 145 6.83 -72.53 2.93
CA TYR A 145 7.41 -72.97 1.66
C TYR A 145 8.47 -71.95 1.17
N SER A 146 9.50 -72.46 0.51
CA SER A 146 10.64 -71.69 0.01
C SER A 146 10.87 -71.94 -1.49
N TYR A 147 11.26 -70.89 -2.22
CA TYR A 147 12.12 -71.02 -3.41
C TYR A 147 12.89 -69.71 -3.67
N THR A 148 13.91 -69.80 -4.53
CA THR A 148 14.89 -68.74 -4.83
C THR A 148 14.29 -67.64 -5.73
N ASP A 149 14.73 -66.38 -5.70
CA ASP A 149 16.12 -66.01 -6.01
C ASP A 149 16.62 -64.66 -5.46
N SER A 150 17.94 -64.49 -5.54
CA SER A 150 18.65 -63.29 -5.08
C SER A 150 18.69 -62.17 -6.14
N ILE A 151 18.80 -60.90 -5.70
CA ILE A 151 19.81 -59.92 -6.19
C ILE A 151 19.71 -58.56 -5.45
N ILE A 152 20.88 -58.00 -5.10
CA ILE A 152 21.17 -56.63 -4.58
C ILE A 152 20.56 -56.21 -3.23
N LYS A 153 21.46 -55.97 -2.24
CA LYS A 153 21.24 -55.12 -1.05
C LYS A 153 21.49 -53.65 -1.39
N SER A 154 20.69 -52.72 -0.84
CA SER A 154 21.15 -51.37 -0.49
C SER A 154 20.21 -50.72 0.56
N PRO A 155 20.70 -49.91 1.54
CA PRO A 155 19.91 -49.50 2.70
C PRO A 155 19.36 -48.04 2.64
N SER A 156 18.84 -47.57 3.79
CA SER A 156 18.44 -46.19 4.13
C SER A 156 17.07 -45.69 3.62
N LYS A 157 16.00 -46.13 4.31
CA LYS A 157 14.63 -45.56 4.20
C LYS A 157 14.50 -44.22 4.97
N ALA A 158 15.53 -43.38 4.94
CA ALA A 158 15.78 -42.36 5.96
C ALA A 158 16.45 -41.06 5.46
N MET A 159 16.14 -40.58 4.25
CA MET A 159 16.49 -39.22 3.81
C MET A 159 15.57 -38.72 2.68
N SER A 160 14.33 -38.37 3.01
CA SER A 160 13.36 -37.77 2.06
C SER A 160 12.44 -36.68 2.64
N SER A 161 12.63 -36.32 3.92
CA SER A 161 11.76 -35.37 4.65
C SER A 161 12.32 -33.95 4.78
N ILE A 162 13.57 -33.69 4.37
CA ILE A 162 14.31 -32.45 4.70
C ILE A 162 14.55 -31.55 3.46
N LEU A 163 13.62 -31.55 2.49
CA LEU A 163 13.66 -30.64 1.33
C LEU A 163 12.36 -29.85 1.06
N ASN A 164 11.26 -30.18 1.75
CA ASN A 164 9.96 -29.52 1.53
C ASN A 164 9.82 -28.12 2.18
N ASN A 165 10.87 -27.57 2.81
CA ASN A 165 10.80 -26.29 3.53
C ASN A 165 11.80 -25.22 3.04
N ALA A 166 12.36 -25.39 1.83
CA ALA A 166 13.20 -24.36 1.19
C ALA A 166 12.38 -23.42 0.26
N SER A 167 11.19 -23.84 -0.17
CA SER A 167 10.30 -23.11 -1.08
C SER A 167 9.28 -22.22 -0.38
N SER A 168 9.11 -22.36 0.93
CA SER A 168 8.19 -21.57 1.76
C SER A 168 8.63 -20.09 1.86
N ASN A 169 9.92 -19.83 2.04
CA ASN A 169 10.46 -18.46 2.13
C ASN A 169 10.27 -17.62 0.85
N PHE A 170 10.18 -18.26 -0.32
CA PHE A 170 9.89 -17.54 -1.59
C PHE A 170 8.38 -17.33 -1.82
N ARG A 171 7.52 -17.93 -0.99
CA ARG A 171 6.06 -17.85 -1.08
C ARG A 171 5.44 -17.02 0.06
N ALA A 172 6.13 -16.85 1.18
CA ALA A 172 5.68 -16.03 2.31
C ALA A 172 5.44 -14.54 1.93
N ASN A 173 6.19 -14.00 0.97
CA ASN A 173 6.00 -12.64 0.47
C ASN A 173 4.84 -12.48 -0.53
N MET A 174 4.19 -13.59 -0.93
CA MET A 174 3.15 -13.62 -1.97
C MET A 174 1.73 -13.38 -1.41
N THR A 175 1.58 -13.15 -0.10
CA THR A 175 0.27 -13.03 0.57
C THR A 175 0.03 -11.72 1.31
N ASN A 176 1.00 -10.79 1.34
CA ASN A 176 0.80 -9.45 1.91
C ASN A 176 0.02 -8.58 0.92
N VAL A 177 -1.31 -8.76 0.87
CA VAL A 177 -2.18 -7.98 0.00
C VAL A 177 -2.25 -6.55 0.52
N LYS A 178 -1.60 -5.65 -0.23
CA LYS A 178 -1.65 -4.21 -0.04
C LYS A 178 -3.00 -3.68 -0.48
N ASN A 179 -3.93 -3.54 0.46
CA ASN A 179 -5.23 -2.89 0.26
C ASN A 179 -5.07 -1.37 0.37
N ILE A 180 -5.82 -0.59 -0.41
CA ILE A 180 -5.76 0.87 -0.41
C ILE A 180 -7.17 1.40 -0.14
N VAL A 181 -7.35 1.96 1.05
CA VAL A 181 -8.62 2.54 1.49
C VAL A 181 -8.61 4.04 1.18
N ILE A 182 -9.67 4.53 0.53
CA ILE A 182 -9.95 5.96 0.48
C ILE A 182 -10.43 6.36 1.87
N GLU A 183 -9.66 7.16 2.60
CA GLU A 183 -10.06 7.65 3.93
C GLU A 183 -11.05 8.80 3.80
N ASN A 184 -10.77 9.74 2.89
CA ASN A 184 -11.63 10.90 2.66
C ASN A 184 -11.40 11.53 1.27
N HIS A 185 -12.40 12.26 0.79
CA HIS A 185 -12.35 13.09 -0.42
C HIS A 185 -13.10 14.40 -0.14
N PHE A 186 -12.45 15.53 -0.36
CA PHE A 186 -13.09 16.84 -0.25
C PHE A 186 -12.73 17.77 -1.41
N ILE A 187 -13.42 18.91 -1.45
CA ILE A 187 -13.36 19.90 -2.53
C ILE A 187 -13.14 21.26 -1.89
N LEU A 188 -12.14 22.00 -2.37
CA LEU A 188 -11.92 23.40 -2.01
C LEU A 188 -12.74 24.31 -2.93
N GLU A 189 -13.40 25.30 -2.33
CA GLU A 189 -14.12 26.33 -3.07
C GLU A 189 -13.15 27.38 -3.65
N ASP A 190 -13.51 27.93 -4.81
CA ASP A 190 -12.88 29.06 -5.54
C ASP A 190 -11.36 29.05 -5.79
N THR A 191 -10.64 27.99 -5.42
CA THR A 191 -9.17 27.95 -5.39
C THR A 191 -8.59 26.67 -6.00
N LEU A 192 -7.40 26.77 -6.61
CA LEU A 192 -6.66 25.62 -7.13
C LEU A 192 -5.48 25.24 -6.23
N ILE A 193 -5.11 23.97 -6.24
CA ILE A 193 -4.04 23.40 -5.41
C ILE A 193 -2.70 23.48 -6.16
N SER A 194 -1.85 24.40 -5.73
CA SER A 194 -0.49 24.58 -6.25
C SER A 194 0.54 23.72 -5.52
N GLY A 195 0.28 23.37 -4.26
CA GLY A 195 1.10 22.45 -3.46
C GLY A 195 0.32 21.87 -2.28
N ILE A 196 0.74 20.71 -1.79
CA ILE A 196 0.13 20.03 -0.64
C ILE A 196 1.19 19.28 0.17
N SER A 197 1.07 19.29 1.50
CA SER A 197 1.88 18.50 2.42
C SER A 197 1.11 18.20 3.70
N GLU A 198 1.31 17.04 4.29
CA GLU A 198 0.95 16.83 5.69
C GLU A 198 1.71 17.83 6.59
N LEU A 199 1.06 18.31 7.65
CA LEU A 199 1.63 19.20 8.67
C LEU A 199 1.85 18.44 9.99
N ASP A 200 0.80 17.77 10.47
CA ASP A 200 0.81 16.89 11.63
C ASP A 200 -0.16 15.71 11.41
N LYS A 201 -0.59 15.02 12.48
CA LYS A 201 -1.53 13.88 12.40
C LYS A 201 -2.88 14.24 11.78
N ASP A 202 -3.38 15.43 12.05
CA ASP A 202 -4.76 15.87 11.83
C ASP A 202 -4.85 17.04 10.84
N ASN A 203 -3.78 17.83 10.65
CA ASN A 203 -3.73 18.96 9.72
C ASN A 203 -2.94 18.69 8.42
N VAL A 204 -3.39 19.30 7.33
CA VAL A 204 -2.71 19.37 6.02
C VAL A 204 -2.47 20.82 5.61
N MET A 205 -1.28 21.13 5.10
CA MET A 205 -0.97 22.41 4.47
C MET A 205 -1.28 22.35 2.97
N VAL A 206 -2.01 23.35 2.48
CA VAL A 206 -2.33 23.53 1.06
C VAL A 206 -1.88 24.92 0.60
N LEU A 207 -1.03 24.97 -0.41
CA LEU A 207 -0.71 26.21 -1.12
C LEU A 207 -1.77 26.42 -2.21
N ASN A 208 -2.64 27.40 -2.02
CA ASN A 208 -3.69 27.73 -2.97
C ASN A 208 -3.15 28.57 -4.15
N PHE A 209 -3.95 28.69 -5.21
CA PHE A 209 -3.70 29.57 -6.34
C PHE A 209 -5.02 29.95 -7.02
N ILE A 210 -5.25 31.24 -7.20
CA ILE A 210 -6.39 31.77 -7.95
C ILE A 210 -5.90 32.17 -9.36
N PRO A 211 -6.44 31.58 -10.45
CA PRO A 211 -6.03 31.92 -11.81
C PRO A 211 -6.23 33.41 -12.14
N PRO A 212 -5.27 34.05 -12.83
CA PRO A 212 -5.27 35.50 -13.02
C PRO A 212 -6.45 35.99 -13.86
N ARG A 213 -7.36 36.70 -13.20
CA ARG A 213 -8.60 37.25 -13.77
C ARG A 213 -8.27 38.46 -14.66
N LYS A 214 -9.02 38.66 -15.75
CA LYS A 214 -8.94 39.90 -16.53
C LYS A 214 -9.82 40.98 -15.92
N ASP A 215 -9.26 42.16 -15.71
CA ASP A 215 -10.05 43.36 -15.45
C ASP A 215 -10.91 43.70 -16.68
N LYS A 216 -12.21 43.94 -16.45
CA LYS A 216 -13.18 44.34 -17.48
C LYS A 216 -12.93 45.77 -18.00
N VAL A 217 -12.28 46.63 -17.22
CA VAL A 217 -12.02 48.04 -17.57
C VAL A 217 -10.67 48.22 -18.24
N THR A 218 -9.58 47.77 -17.61
CA THR A 218 -8.22 47.96 -18.15
C THR A 218 -7.73 46.83 -19.07
N ASN A 219 -8.46 45.71 -19.19
CA ASN A 219 -8.03 44.48 -19.88
C ASN A 219 -6.70 43.88 -19.36
N LYS A 220 -6.18 44.41 -18.24
CA LYS A 220 -4.99 43.91 -17.55
C LYS A 220 -5.32 42.61 -16.84
N ARG A 221 -4.34 41.71 -16.74
CA ARG A 221 -4.43 40.55 -15.84
C ARG A 221 -4.19 41.01 -14.40
N ILE A 222 -5.17 40.80 -13.54
CA ILE A 222 -5.04 40.86 -12.08
C ILE A 222 -4.45 39.52 -11.65
N PHE A 223 -3.46 39.56 -10.76
CA PHE A 223 -2.87 38.39 -10.13
C PHE A 223 -3.08 38.50 -8.63
N GLU A 224 -3.84 37.56 -8.07
CA GLU A 224 -3.98 37.38 -6.64
C GLU A 224 -2.76 36.59 -6.11
N ARG A 225 -2.43 36.74 -4.83
CA ARG A 225 -1.24 36.07 -4.26
C ARG A 225 -1.60 34.63 -3.89
N PRO A 226 -0.73 33.63 -4.12
CA PRO A 226 -0.85 32.32 -3.49
C PRO A 226 -0.85 32.45 -1.96
N GLU A 227 -1.78 31.77 -1.30
CA GLU A 227 -1.94 31.72 0.15
C GLU A 227 -1.66 30.32 0.66
N LEU A 228 -1.09 30.20 1.86
CA LEU A 228 -0.88 28.93 2.54
C LEU A 228 -2.02 28.73 3.55
N LYS A 229 -2.87 27.74 3.28
CA LYS A 229 -3.99 27.36 4.16
C LYS A 229 -3.61 26.11 4.98
N ILE A 230 -4.07 26.07 6.22
CA ILE A 230 -4.04 24.88 7.07
C ILE A 230 -5.47 24.35 7.11
N ILE A 231 -5.66 23.06 6.87
CA ILE A 231 -6.99 22.42 6.81
C ILE A 231 -6.95 21.18 7.70
N ASP A 232 -7.96 21.01 8.55
CA ASP A 232 -8.15 19.81 9.35
C ASP A 232 -8.74 18.66 8.49
N LYS A 233 -8.22 17.45 8.65
CA LYS A 233 -8.53 16.27 7.81
C LYS A 233 -9.88 15.62 8.10
N HIS A 234 -10.52 15.97 9.23
CA HIS A 234 -11.75 15.35 9.73
C HIS A 234 -12.97 16.23 9.48
N THR A 235 -12.80 17.54 9.63
CA THR A 235 -13.82 18.59 9.45
C THR A 235 -13.74 19.27 8.08
N PHE A 236 -12.56 19.29 7.45
CA PHE A 236 -12.21 20.06 6.25
C PHE A 236 -12.28 21.59 6.38
N GLU A 237 -12.42 22.11 7.61
CA GLU A 237 -12.44 23.55 7.85
C GLU A 237 -11.01 24.14 7.83
N GLU A 238 -10.90 25.42 7.48
CA GLU A 238 -9.63 26.15 7.46
C GLU A 238 -9.26 26.59 8.88
N VAL A 239 -8.18 26.02 9.41
CA VAL A 239 -7.67 26.32 10.75
C VAL A 239 -6.88 27.63 10.69
N ALA A 240 -7.24 28.62 11.51
CA ALA A 240 -6.54 29.89 11.52
C ALA A 240 -5.09 29.71 12.03
N ILE A 241 -4.14 30.38 11.38
CA ILE A 241 -2.71 30.26 11.70
C ILE A 241 -2.43 30.66 13.17
N ASP A 242 -3.16 31.64 13.69
CA ASP A 242 -3.02 32.10 15.08
C ASP A 242 -3.60 31.09 16.10
N GLU A 243 -4.61 30.30 15.72
CA GLU A 243 -5.15 29.20 16.52
C GLU A 243 -4.19 28.02 16.51
N TYR A 244 -3.69 27.63 15.34
CA TYR A 244 -2.67 26.59 15.21
C TYR A 244 -1.41 26.89 16.05
N GLN A 245 -0.93 28.14 16.06
CA GLN A 245 0.20 28.55 16.90
C GLN A 245 -0.08 28.39 18.41
N GLN A 246 -1.33 28.55 18.86
CA GLN A 246 -1.71 28.31 20.25
C GLN A 246 -1.81 26.81 20.59
N MET A 247 -1.99 25.93 19.61
CA MET A 247 -2.01 24.47 19.81
C MET A 247 -0.61 23.85 19.90
N ILE A 248 0.41 24.42 19.25
CA ILE A 248 1.79 23.87 19.26
C ILE A 248 2.32 23.61 20.70
N PRO A 249 2.20 24.51 21.69
CA PRO A 249 2.64 24.24 23.06
C PRO A 249 1.85 23.13 23.78
N LEU A 250 0.63 22.83 23.37
CA LEU A 250 -0.19 21.76 23.94
C LEU A 250 0.16 20.39 23.33
N LEU A 251 0.47 20.37 22.03
CA LEU A 251 0.89 19.18 21.28
C LEU A 251 2.30 18.69 21.65
N LEU A 252 3.15 19.56 22.21
CA LEU A 252 4.53 19.23 22.63
C LEU A 252 4.65 18.74 24.08
N ASN A 253 3.55 18.67 24.82
CA ASN A 253 3.52 18.30 26.25
C ASN A 253 2.81 16.97 26.54
N ASN A 254 2.51 16.17 25.50
CA ASN A 254 1.91 14.83 25.56
C ASN A 254 2.72 13.82 24.73
#